data_AF-N8ZNX5-F1
#
_entry.id   AF-N8ZNX5-F1
#
_cell.length_a   1.000
_cell.length_b   1.000
_cell.length_c   1.000
_cell.angle_alpha   90.00
_cell.angle_beta   90.00
_cell.angle_gamma   90.00
#
_symmetry.space_group_name_H-M   'P 1'
#
loop_
_entity.id
_entity.type
_entity.pdbx_description
1 polymer ?
#
loop_
_entity_poly.entity_id
_entity_poly.type
_entity_poly.pdbx_seq_one_letter_code
_entity_poly.pdbx_strand_id
1 'polypeptide(L)'
;MEWGDPWGLAFTPKPLSSGVVFRQGSRTNKNMTPRLGKDTNPARKPGLSTTIEQPIDGKYQMLDVEKLNKNGLDVIQDDLDHASIRPKDDPTLEKLNEWAKTREDADNNPCDLTRNVKSSII
;
A
#
# COMPACT_ATOMS: atom_id res chain seq x y z
N MET A 1 27.02 -15.14 -1.20
CA MET A 1 27.19 -15.28 -2.66
C MET A 1 25.94 -14.65 -3.28
N GLU A 2 25.99 -13.34 -3.51
CA GLU A 2 24.93 -12.65 -4.26
C GLU A 2 25.12 -13.00 -5.73
N TRP A 3 24.13 -13.67 -6.31
CA TRP A 3 23.99 -13.69 -7.77
C TRP A 3 23.54 -12.28 -8.16
N GLY A 4 24.51 -11.41 -8.46
CA GLY A 4 24.24 -10.09 -9.01
C GLY A 4 23.47 -10.24 -10.32
N ASP A 5 22.34 -9.56 -10.44
CA ASP A 5 21.52 -9.51 -11.64
C ASP A 5 22.35 -8.87 -12.78
N PRO A 6 22.89 -9.67 -13.72
CA PRO A 6 23.86 -9.19 -14.71
C PRO A 6 23.23 -8.27 -15.76
N TRP A 7 21.89 -8.18 -15.78
CA TRP A 7 21.13 -7.51 -16.82
C TRP A 7 20.30 -6.34 -16.29
N GLY A 8 20.25 -6.14 -14.95
CA GLY A 8 19.38 -5.14 -14.33
C GLY A 8 17.90 -5.37 -14.63
N LEU A 9 17.50 -6.63 -14.83
CA LEU A 9 16.11 -7.03 -15.11
C LEU A 9 15.24 -7.02 -13.85
N ALA A 10 15.84 -7.03 -12.66
CA ALA A 10 15.14 -6.94 -11.40
C ALA A 10 14.61 -5.52 -11.22
N PHE A 11 13.29 -5.41 -11.11
CA PHE A 11 12.65 -4.16 -10.75
C PHE A 11 13.22 -3.66 -9.42
N THR A 12 13.75 -2.44 -9.40
CA THR A 12 14.27 -1.83 -8.18
C THR A 12 13.14 -1.04 -7.51
N PRO A 13 12.72 -1.40 -6.27
CA PRO A 13 11.69 -0.67 -5.57
C PRO A 13 12.07 0.80 -5.40
N LYS A 14 11.12 1.70 -5.66
CA LYS A 14 11.33 3.15 -5.55
C LYS A 14 10.18 3.82 -4.80
N PRO A 15 10.47 4.76 -3.89
CA PRO A 15 9.44 5.57 -3.27
C PRO A 15 8.81 6.51 -4.30
N LEU A 16 7.49 6.66 -4.22
CA LEU A 16 6.74 7.64 -4.99
C LEU A 16 6.47 8.86 -4.11
N SER A 17 6.84 10.04 -4.58
CA SER A 17 6.61 11.30 -3.86
C SER A 17 5.28 11.98 -4.26
N SER A 18 4.81 11.76 -5.48
CA SER A 18 3.62 12.38 -6.07
C SER A 18 2.95 11.46 -7.10
N GLY A 19 1.79 11.90 -7.62
CA GLY A 19 0.98 11.14 -8.57
C GLY A 19 -0.21 10.44 -7.94
N VAL A 20 -0.74 9.44 -8.65
CA VAL A 20 -1.93 8.68 -8.26
C VAL A 20 -1.61 7.19 -8.28
N VAL A 21 -2.07 6.46 -7.27
CA VAL A 21 -2.14 4.99 -7.28
C VAL A 21 -3.58 4.55 -7.11
N PHE A 22 -3.90 3.34 -7.59
CA PHE A 22 -5.27 2.87 -7.66
C PHE A 22 -5.50 1.70 -6.71
N ARG A 23 -6.44 1.86 -5.79
CA ARG A 23 -6.89 0.77 -4.91
C ARG A 23 -8.14 0.13 -5.50
N GLN A 24 -8.01 -1.07 -6.05
CA GLN A 24 -9.16 -1.83 -6.50
C GLN A 24 -10.10 -2.22 -5.34
N GLY A 25 -11.39 -2.30 -5.64
CA GLY A 25 -12.47 -2.62 -4.72
C GLY A 25 -13.30 -1.43 -4.25
N SER A 26 -14.26 -1.72 -3.38
CA SER A 26 -15.19 -0.73 -2.80
C SER A 26 -14.50 0.22 -1.82
N ARG A 27 -15.10 1.40 -1.60
CA ARG A 27 -14.63 2.43 -0.66
C ARG A 27 -14.94 2.13 0.81
N THR A 28 -14.77 0.88 1.24
CA THR A 28 -14.97 0.48 2.65
C THR A 28 -13.68 0.65 3.44
N ASN A 29 -13.77 0.85 4.75
CA ASN A 29 -12.59 0.93 5.59
C ASN A 29 -11.84 -0.40 5.58
N LYS A 30 -12.57 -1.53 5.59
CA LYS A 30 -11.99 -2.86 5.44
C LYS A 30 -11.17 -2.99 4.16
N ASN A 31 -11.58 -2.37 3.04
CA ASN A 31 -10.79 -2.38 1.80
C ASN A 31 -9.55 -1.46 1.84
N MET A 32 -9.55 -0.46 2.73
CA MET A 32 -8.46 0.49 2.97
C MET A 32 -7.53 0.06 4.11
N THR A 33 -7.66 -1.18 4.61
CA THR A 33 -6.81 -1.76 5.66
C THR A 33 -6.09 -2.98 5.09
N PRO A 34 -4.79 -3.22 5.32
CA PRO A 34 -4.08 -4.41 4.85
C PRO A 34 -4.65 -5.70 5.43
N ARG A 35 -4.48 -6.82 4.73
CA ARG A 35 -4.80 -8.18 5.19
C ARG A 35 -3.62 -8.79 5.93
N LEU A 36 -3.86 -9.21 7.17
CA LEU A 36 -2.85 -9.92 7.97
C LEU A 36 -2.36 -11.18 7.25
N GLY A 37 -1.05 -11.41 7.23
CA GLY A 37 -0.40 -12.58 6.62
C GLY A 37 -0.31 -12.55 5.09
N LYS A 38 -1.19 -11.81 4.40
CA LYS A 38 -1.10 -11.61 2.94
C LYS A 38 -0.35 -10.34 2.59
N ASP A 39 -0.83 -9.21 3.11
CA ASP A 39 -0.26 -7.89 2.85
C ASP A 39 0.86 -7.57 3.87
N THR A 40 1.09 -8.43 4.88
CA THR A 40 2.14 -8.27 5.91
C THR A 40 3.27 -9.30 5.81
N ASN A 41 3.33 -10.08 4.73
CA ASN A 41 4.33 -11.12 4.57
C ASN A 41 5.70 -10.53 4.15
N PRO A 42 6.76 -10.67 4.97
CA PRO A 42 8.08 -10.12 4.65
C PRO A 42 8.77 -10.80 3.46
N ALA A 43 8.36 -12.01 3.09
CA ALA A 43 8.89 -12.72 1.91
C ALA A 43 8.24 -12.26 0.59
N ARG A 44 7.42 -11.21 0.62
CA ARG A 44 6.72 -10.65 -0.56
C ARG A 44 6.92 -9.13 -0.60
N LYS A 45 5.90 -8.42 -1.09
CA LYS A 45 5.79 -6.96 -1.18
C LYS A 45 4.83 -6.48 -0.09
N PRO A 46 5.32 -6.22 1.15
CA PRO A 46 4.46 -5.89 2.26
C PRO A 46 3.88 -4.48 2.13
N GLY A 47 2.57 -4.36 2.36
CA GLY A 47 1.79 -3.13 2.32
C GLY A 47 0.41 -3.33 1.70
N LEU A 48 -0.44 -2.32 1.84
CA LEU A 48 -1.73 -2.29 1.16
C LEU A 48 -1.51 -2.17 -0.36
N SER A 49 -1.91 -3.21 -1.08
CA SER A 49 -1.70 -3.36 -2.51
C SER A 49 -2.52 -2.35 -3.34
N THR A 50 -1.85 -1.70 -4.28
CA THR A 50 -2.39 -0.76 -5.27
C THR A 50 -1.76 -1.01 -6.64
N THR A 51 -2.39 -0.50 -7.69
CA THR A 51 -1.83 -0.50 -9.04
C THR A 51 -1.33 0.88 -9.42
N ILE A 52 -0.30 0.92 -10.28
CA ILE A 52 0.23 2.15 -10.88
C ILE A 52 -0.70 2.63 -12.00
N GLU A 53 -1.17 1.70 -12.82
CA GLU A 53 -2.09 2.00 -13.90
C GLU A 53 -3.55 1.94 -13.43
N GLN A 54 -4.37 2.77 -14.06
CA GLN A 54 -5.80 2.79 -13.80
C GLN A 54 -6.42 1.45 -14.24
N PRO A 55 -7.15 0.76 -13.35
CA PRO A 55 -7.86 -0.46 -13.73
C PRO A 55 -8.88 -0.20 -14.85
N ILE A 56 -8.90 -1.10 -15.84
CA ILE A 56 -9.83 -1.05 -16.98
C ILE A 56 -11.27 -1.45 -16.59
N ASP A 57 -11.41 -2.21 -15.51
CA ASP A 57 -12.68 -2.75 -15.05
C ASP A 57 -12.79 -2.77 -13.51
N GLY A 58 -14.02 -2.99 -13.06
CA GLY A 58 -14.36 -3.07 -11.64
C GLY A 58 -14.35 -1.72 -10.91
N LYS A 59 -14.64 -1.77 -9.61
CA LYS A 59 -14.58 -0.59 -8.73
C LYS A 59 -13.13 -0.35 -8.34
N TYR A 60 -12.71 0.90 -8.33
CA TYR A 60 -11.42 1.32 -7.80
C TYR A 60 -11.53 2.70 -7.15
N GLN A 61 -10.54 3.03 -6.32
CA GLN A 61 -10.36 4.35 -5.73
C GLN A 61 -9.03 4.93 -6.20
N MET A 62 -9.02 6.21 -6.55
CA MET A 62 -7.81 6.96 -6.87
C MET A 62 -7.24 7.53 -5.58
N LEU A 63 -5.95 7.29 -5.30
CA LEU A 63 -5.29 7.75 -4.10
C LEU A 63 -4.17 8.72 -4.46
N ASP A 64 -4.23 9.93 -3.90
CA ASP A 64 -3.20 10.94 -4.02
C ASP A 64 -1.97 10.55 -3.19
N VAL A 65 -0.85 10.33 -3.88
CA VAL A 65 0.42 9.89 -3.27
C VAL A 65 0.99 10.96 -2.33
N GLU A 66 0.86 12.24 -2.66
CA GLU A 66 1.35 13.31 -1.79
C GLU A 66 0.56 13.37 -0.48
N LYS A 67 -0.76 13.18 -0.53
CA LYS A 67 -1.61 13.13 0.67
C LYS A 67 -1.28 11.91 1.53
N LEU A 68 -1.08 10.74 0.92
CA LEU A 68 -0.62 9.54 1.63
C LEU A 68 0.70 9.82 2.37
N ASN A 69 1.68 10.37 1.65
CA ASN A 69 2.99 10.75 2.20
C ASN A 69 2.88 11.76 3.35
N LYS A 70 2.05 12.80 3.21
CA LYS A 70 1.81 13.79 4.28
C LYS A 70 1.13 13.17 5.49
N ASN A 71 0.31 12.14 5.29
CA ASN A 71 -0.43 11.44 6.34
C ASN A 71 0.33 10.24 6.97
N GLY A 72 1.66 10.20 6.86
CA GLY A 72 2.46 9.20 7.55
C GLY A 72 2.54 7.83 6.86
N LEU A 73 2.22 7.75 5.58
CA LEU A 73 2.31 6.51 4.77
C LEU A 73 3.35 6.68 3.68
N ASP A 74 4.21 5.68 3.48
CA ASP A 74 5.06 5.59 2.29
C ASP A 74 4.32 4.85 1.17
N VAL A 75 4.48 5.34 -0.05
CA VAL A 75 4.04 4.63 -1.26
C VAL A 75 5.27 4.16 -2.00
N ILE A 76 5.43 2.85 -2.14
CA ILE A 76 6.59 2.25 -2.82
C ILE A 76 6.10 1.53 -4.05
N GLN A 77 6.55 1.98 -5.23
CA GLN A 77 6.43 1.15 -6.42
C GLN A 77 7.44 0.01 -6.28
N ASP A 78 6.96 -1.22 -6.27
CA ASP A 78 7.75 -2.43 -6.06
C ASP A 78 7.54 -3.48 -7.17
N ASP A 79 6.81 -3.10 -8.23
CA ASP A 79 6.80 -3.72 -9.55
C ASP A 79 6.48 -2.69 -10.64
N LEU A 80 6.52 -3.10 -11.90
CA LEU A 80 6.12 -2.29 -13.04
C LEU A 80 4.69 -1.73 -12.91
N ASP A 81 3.75 -2.55 -12.43
CA ASP A 81 2.32 -2.23 -12.33
C ASP A 81 1.81 -2.12 -10.89
N HIS A 82 2.65 -2.36 -9.88
CA HIS A 82 2.25 -2.48 -8.48
C HIS A 82 2.96 -1.48 -7.57
N ALA A 83 2.19 -0.95 -6.62
CA ALA A 83 2.73 -0.21 -5.49
C ALA A 83 2.12 -0.68 -4.16
N SER A 84 2.94 -0.66 -3.13
CA SER A 84 2.56 -0.94 -1.74
C SER A 84 2.47 0.35 -0.94
N ILE A 85 1.35 0.53 -0.24
CA ILE A 85 1.21 1.59 0.77
C ILE A 85 1.55 0.99 2.15
N ARG A 86 2.50 1.59 2.86
CA ARG A 86 2.97 1.11 4.18
C ARG A 86 3.13 2.27 5.16
N PRO A 87 3.09 2.03 6.49
CA PRO A 87 3.40 3.07 7.46
C PRO A 87 4.83 3.59 7.30
N LYS A 88 5.04 4.88 7.51
CA LYS A 88 6.38 5.47 7.57
C LYS A 88 7.18 4.94 8.74
N ASP A 89 8.49 4.88 8.54
CA ASP A 89 9.48 4.47 9.55
C ASP A 89 9.12 3.12 10.18
N ASP A 90 8.81 2.12 9.34
CA ASP A 90 8.38 0.77 9.76
C ASP A 90 9.29 -0.34 9.19
N PRO A 91 10.61 -0.32 9.49
CA PRO A 91 11.55 -1.27 8.91
C PRO A 91 11.31 -2.72 9.37
N THR A 92 10.65 -2.93 10.52
CA THR A 92 10.33 -4.25 11.08
C THR A 92 8.91 -4.74 10.77
N LEU A 93 8.12 -3.95 10.01
CA LEU A 93 6.72 -4.21 9.68
C LEU A 93 5.78 -4.27 10.91
N GLU A 94 6.21 -3.79 12.07
CA GLU A 94 5.41 -3.80 13.29
C GLU A 94 4.14 -2.96 13.14
N LYS A 95 4.28 -1.71 12.67
CA LYS A 95 3.14 -0.81 12.47
C LYS A 95 2.19 -1.36 11.40
N LEU A 96 2.73 -1.95 10.34
CA LEU A 96 1.94 -2.59 9.29
C LEU A 96 1.16 -3.79 9.82
N ASN A 97 1.76 -4.62 10.66
CA ASN A 97 1.08 -5.75 11.29
C ASN A 97 0.00 -5.29 12.27
N GLU A 98 0.25 -4.25 13.06
CA GLU A 98 -0.77 -3.64 13.93
C GLU A 98 -1.94 -3.08 13.13
N TRP A 99 -1.66 -2.36 12.05
CA TRP A 99 -2.67 -1.87 11.12
C TRP A 99 -3.51 -3.02 10.53
N ALA A 100 -2.87 -4.08 10.06
CA ALA A 100 -3.56 -5.21 9.46
C ALA A 100 -4.47 -5.96 10.45
N LYS A 101 -4.11 -6.02 11.74
CA LYS A 101 -4.93 -6.64 12.78
C LYS A 101 -6.27 -5.91 12.97
N THR A 102 -6.35 -4.61 12.65
CA THR A 102 -7.61 -3.85 12.78
C THR A 102 -8.59 -4.09 11.62
N ARG A 103 -8.22 -4.89 10.61
CA ARG A 103 -9.01 -5.06 9.37
C ARG A 103 -10.43 -5.56 9.61
N GLU A 104 -10.61 -6.54 10.51
CA GLU A 104 -11.91 -7.19 10.67
C GLU A 104 -12.98 -6.26 11.23
N ASP A 105 -12.61 -5.30 12.09
CA ASP A 105 -13.51 -4.30 12.67
C ASP A 105 -13.40 -2.92 11.99
N ALA A 106 -12.60 -2.80 10.91
CA ALA A 106 -12.28 -1.50 10.32
C ALA A 106 -13.52 -0.72 9.85
N ASP A 107 -14.58 -1.40 9.42
CA ASP A 107 -15.81 -0.74 8.97
C ASP A 107 -16.61 -0.07 10.11
N ASN A 108 -16.48 -0.56 11.35
CA ASN A 108 -17.09 0.07 12.52
C ASN A 108 -16.12 1.00 13.25
N ASN A 109 -14.86 0.58 13.39
CA ASN A 109 -13.82 1.30 14.12
C ASN A 109 -12.49 1.31 13.33
N PRO A 110 -12.36 2.15 12.29
CA PRO A 110 -11.12 2.26 11.54
C PRO A 110 -10.01 2.82 12.41
N CYS A 111 -8.77 2.32 12.27
CA CYS A 111 -7.61 2.98 12.88
C CYS A 111 -7.17 4.19 12.05
N ASP A 112 -6.24 4.98 12.59
CA ASP A 112 -5.79 6.23 11.94
C ASP A 112 -5.15 5.98 10.58
N LEU A 113 -4.39 4.91 10.40
CA LEU A 113 -3.79 4.59 9.10
C LEU A 113 -4.85 4.31 8.02
N THR A 114 -5.93 3.60 8.37
CA THR A 114 -7.07 3.40 7.47
C THR A 114 -7.78 4.71 7.14
N ARG A 115 -7.98 5.58 8.15
CA ARG A 115 -8.55 6.92 7.93
C ARG A 115 -7.67 7.76 7.02
N ASN A 116 -6.35 7.71 7.21
CA ASN A 116 -5.36 8.43 6.43
C ASN A 116 -5.38 8.00 4.96
N VAL A 117 -5.45 6.68 4.68
CA VAL A 117 -5.65 6.18 3.31
C VAL A 117 -6.96 6.74 2.73
N LYS A 118 -8.07 6.63 3.47
CA LYS A 118 -9.39 7.05 2.98
C LYS A 118 -9.49 8.56 2.73
N SER A 119 -8.79 9.38 3.52
CA SER A 119 -8.70 10.83 3.35
C SER A 119 -7.87 11.25 2.12
N SER A 120 -7.07 10.33 1.57
CA SER A 120 -6.23 10.56 0.40
C SER A 120 -6.96 10.25 -0.91
N ILE A 121 -8.21 9.80 -0.86
CA ILE A 121 -9.04 9.54 -2.05
C ILE A 121 -9.37 10.86 -2.76
N ILE A 122 -9.20 10.87 -4.07
CA ILE A 122 -9.53 12.00 -4.97
C ILE A 122 -10.57 11.63 -6.03
#